data_AF-D8SKJ4-F1
#
_entry.id   AF-D8SKJ4-F1
#
_cell.length_a   1.000
_cell.length_b   1.000
_cell.length_c   1.000
_cell.angle_alpha   90.00
_cell.angle_beta   90.00
_cell.angle_gamma   90.00
#
_symmetry.space_group_name_H-M   'P 1'
#
loop_
_entity.id
_entity.type
_entity.pdbx_description
1 polymer ?
#
loop_
_entity_poly.entity_id
_entity_poly.type
_entity_poly.pdbx_seq_one_letter_code
_entity_poly.pdbx_strand_id
1 'polypeptide(L)'
;MEDYLLLRSTFLLVLSLLLANAQDNIETVLDETDFQVQAIANQAILNRASTCGSLADCSLNTCTRRPCWPQSKDEIQKLSCFGVFHNGDCTSQANGTCQSLSVSSQRTYLRVPPDAPEKDRDFQTVLCAQKSLDKKLQQAWDNTRKFSLGWAFFGGIEGYLYVYPGRDYVDSWQCDIYDPRLRPWFLNALAVQKSLYILLETSTSMSNPTGVLSSQTRFNVANNIIKKLLNTLTNGDQVAVSTIGGEKIGAPVSVVLGVQETSLDLAGISSLKDSISNTSVTNSASNIKNGLQAALDFFNTSSNLNVIILFTDGQFVTPGNFNFTQLSPVLAQLNARGVVVFVYRIGSFTTNDATFQQMQSSLNMSYEVINDDKNPLLKVHSYFDYIAWVRFVAVNKKPVWASLYTDSAGLGNVTTSIFPAFDANQQLIGVACIDVLADGLIAELGQPTVEKAISKRYFDPSQQKPLPLALTLANATISCDFHGSLAPICPRGDFSTSMREFICCGACAVTASASPPHPAKKLTRKCHKAPATGSDNDQPQEPDWVVPMRSPQKENL
;
A
#
# COMPACT_ATOMS: atom_id res chain seq x y z
N MET A 1 -46.03 -40.92 5.75
CA MET A 1 -44.55 -40.95 5.64
C MET A 1 -44.10 -40.44 4.28
N GLU A 2 -44.83 -40.78 3.20
CA GLU A 2 -44.55 -40.31 1.83
C GLU A 2 -44.72 -38.78 1.64
N ASP A 3 -45.74 -38.16 2.24
CA ASP A 3 -45.92 -36.69 2.12
C ASP A 3 -44.77 -35.87 2.73
N TYR A 4 -44.12 -36.40 3.77
CA TYR A 4 -42.97 -35.76 4.42
C TYR A 4 -41.69 -35.85 3.58
N LEU A 5 -41.54 -36.93 2.80
CA LEU A 5 -40.44 -37.13 1.86
C LEU A 5 -40.61 -36.26 0.60
N LEU A 6 -41.84 -36.10 0.11
CA LEU A 6 -42.14 -35.25 -1.03
C LEU A 6 -41.94 -33.75 -0.70
N LEU A 7 -42.34 -33.31 0.51
CA LEU A 7 -42.09 -31.95 1.00
C LEU A 7 -40.59 -31.67 1.16
N ARG A 8 -39.81 -32.62 1.69
CA ARG A 8 -38.34 -32.47 1.82
C ARG A 8 -37.66 -32.41 0.46
N SER A 9 -38.04 -33.26 -0.48
CA SER A 9 -37.44 -33.31 -1.81
C SER A 9 -37.72 -32.04 -2.62
N THR A 10 -38.96 -31.52 -2.56
CA THR A 10 -39.35 -30.26 -3.21
C THR A 10 -38.67 -29.05 -2.54
N PHE A 11 -38.56 -29.02 -1.21
CA PHE A 11 -37.83 -27.97 -0.50
C PHE A 11 -36.33 -27.96 -0.85
N LEU A 12 -35.70 -29.14 -0.94
CA LEU A 12 -34.30 -29.27 -1.38
C LEU A 12 -34.08 -28.83 -2.82
N LEU A 13 -35.01 -29.11 -3.73
CA LEU A 13 -34.92 -28.71 -5.14
C LEU A 13 -35.07 -27.20 -5.31
N VAL A 14 -36.05 -26.60 -4.63
CA VAL A 14 -36.27 -25.14 -4.63
C VAL A 14 -35.10 -24.41 -3.99
N LEU A 15 -34.57 -24.92 -2.87
CA LEU A 15 -33.37 -24.37 -2.25
C LEU A 15 -32.15 -24.47 -3.16
N SER A 16 -31.99 -25.58 -3.89
CA SER A 16 -30.89 -25.76 -4.86
C SER A 16 -31.00 -24.79 -6.04
N LEU A 17 -32.19 -24.54 -6.56
CA LEU A 17 -32.44 -23.55 -7.62
C LEU A 17 -32.23 -22.11 -7.15
N LEU A 18 -32.66 -21.76 -5.94
CA LEU A 18 -32.42 -20.46 -5.34
C LEU A 18 -30.93 -20.21 -5.11
N LEU A 19 -30.21 -21.22 -4.61
CA LEU A 19 -28.75 -21.18 -4.44
C LEU A 19 -28.02 -21.08 -5.78
N ALA A 20 -28.50 -21.73 -6.84
CA ALA A 20 -27.93 -21.61 -8.19
C ALA A 20 -28.11 -20.19 -8.75
N ASN A 21 -29.30 -19.61 -8.66
CA ASN A 21 -29.55 -18.23 -9.12
C ASN A 21 -28.77 -17.18 -8.30
N ALA A 22 -28.63 -17.38 -6.99
CA ALA A 22 -27.80 -16.53 -6.13
C ALA A 22 -26.31 -16.66 -6.48
N GLN A 23 -25.84 -17.87 -6.82
CA GLN A 23 -24.48 -18.11 -7.28
C GLN A 23 -24.20 -17.46 -8.64
N ASP A 24 -25.12 -17.54 -9.59
CA ASP A 24 -24.97 -16.90 -10.91
C ASP A 24 -24.91 -15.37 -10.78
N ASN A 25 -25.65 -14.81 -9.80
CA ASN A 25 -25.62 -13.38 -9.51
C ASN A 25 -24.26 -12.93 -8.94
N ILE A 26 -23.71 -13.62 -7.91
CA ILE A 26 -22.42 -13.22 -7.32
C ILE A 26 -21.24 -13.41 -8.27
N GLU A 27 -21.20 -14.49 -9.05
CA GLU A 27 -20.12 -14.71 -10.01
C GLU A 27 -20.13 -13.61 -11.08
N THR A 28 -21.31 -13.16 -11.52
CA THR A 28 -21.43 -12.01 -12.44
C THR A 28 -20.86 -10.73 -11.83
N VAL A 29 -21.12 -10.46 -10.55
CA VAL A 29 -20.57 -9.28 -9.85
C VAL A 29 -19.04 -9.36 -9.77
N LEU A 30 -18.51 -10.51 -9.37
CA LEU A 30 -17.07 -10.70 -9.21
C LEU A 30 -16.35 -10.66 -10.57
N ASP A 31 -16.92 -11.27 -11.61
CA ASP A 31 -16.35 -11.28 -12.97
C ASP A 31 -16.37 -9.88 -13.62
N GLU A 32 -17.45 -9.12 -13.45
CA GLU A 32 -17.49 -7.72 -13.88
C GLU A 32 -16.42 -6.90 -13.13
N THR A 33 -16.30 -7.10 -11.82
CA THR A 33 -15.30 -6.40 -11.01
C THR A 33 -13.87 -6.74 -11.48
N ASP A 34 -13.61 -8.02 -11.74
CA ASP A 34 -12.35 -8.54 -12.27
C ASP A 34 -12.02 -7.96 -13.65
N PHE A 35 -13.02 -7.77 -14.51
CA PHE A 35 -12.86 -7.13 -15.81
C PHE A 35 -12.52 -5.64 -15.67
N GLN A 36 -13.24 -4.91 -14.80
CA GLN A 36 -13.04 -3.48 -14.60
C GLN A 36 -11.69 -3.16 -13.93
N VAL A 37 -11.23 -3.98 -12.98
CA VAL A 37 -9.91 -3.79 -12.35
C VAL A 37 -8.76 -3.98 -13.36
N GLN A 38 -8.88 -4.95 -14.27
CA GLN A 38 -7.95 -5.13 -15.38
C GLN A 38 -7.94 -3.92 -16.31
N ALA A 39 -9.11 -3.34 -16.61
CA ALA A 39 -9.21 -2.15 -17.44
C ALA A 39 -8.51 -0.93 -16.82
N ILE A 40 -8.57 -0.77 -15.50
CA ILE A 40 -7.82 0.26 -14.77
C ILE A 40 -6.31 0.02 -14.90
N ALA A 41 -5.84 -1.21 -14.62
CA ALA A 41 -4.43 -1.55 -14.71
C ALA A 41 -3.88 -1.35 -16.14
N ASN A 42 -4.61 -1.80 -17.15
CA ASN A 42 -4.22 -1.60 -18.55
C ASN A 42 -4.09 -0.12 -18.92
N GLN A 43 -4.96 0.75 -18.39
CA GLN A 43 -4.81 2.18 -18.58
C GLN A 43 -3.52 2.71 -17.92
N ALA A 44 -3.18 2.24 -16.71
CA ALA A 44 -1.95 2.63 -16.03
C ALA A 44 -0.69 2.20 -16.81
N ILE A 45 -0.73 1.02 -17.44
CA ILE A 45 0.34 0.51 -18.31
C ILE A 45 0.50 1.39 -19.55
N LEU A 46 -0.60 1.74 -20.22
CA LEU A 46 -0.58 2.64 -21.37
C LEU A 46 -0.04 4.04 -21.02
N ASN A 47 -0.45 4.56 -19.86
CA ASN A 47 0.03 5.82 -19.32
C ASN A 47 1.55 5.80 -19.07
N ARG A 48 2.05 4.72 -18.44
CA ARG A 48 3.48 4.53 -18.19
C ARG A 48 4.28 4.48 -19.49
N ALA A 49 3.80 3.73 -20.49
CA ALA A 49 4.45 3.63 -21.79
C ALA A 49 4.49 4.98 -22.55
N SER A 50 3.51 5.86 -22.31
CA SER A 50 3.41 7.18 -22.95
C SER A 50 3.79 8.34 -22.01
N THR A 51 4.60 8.08 -20.98
CA THR A 51 4.88 9.08 -19.92
C THR A 51 5.32 10.42 -20.50
N CYS A 52 6.38 10.46 -21.33
CA CYS A 52 6.90 11.72 -21.85
C CYS A 52 5.92 12.44 -22.78
N GLY A 53 5.14 11.70 -23.57
CA GLY A 53 4.12 12.27 -24.46
C GLY A 53 2.96 12.95 -23.72
N SER A 54 2.68 12.52 -22.49
CA SER A 54 1.58 13.04 -21.67
C SER A 54 1.92 14.29 -20.85
N LEU A 55 3.20 14.66 -20.75
CA LEU A 55 3.64 15.73 -19.84
C LEU A 55 3.14 17.12 -20.26
N ALA A 56 2.97 17.37 -21.56
CA ALA A 56 2.46 18.63 -22.08
C ALA A 56 1.01 18.92 -21.62
N ASP A 57 0.22 17.88 -21.35
CA ASP A 57 -1.17 18.01 -20.87
C ASP A 57 -1.26 18.21 -19.36
N CYS A 58 -0.13 18.18 -18.65
CA CYS A 58 -0.06 18.33 -17.20
C CYS A 58 -0.14 19.79 -16.75
N SER A 59 -1.31 20.39 -16.93
CA SER A 59 -1.59 21.79 -16.55
C SER A 59 -2.47 21.92 -15.30
N LEU A 60 -2.51 23.14 -14.75
CA LEU A 60 -3.38 23.54 -13.64
C LEU A 60 -4.87 23.36 -13.95
N ASN A 61 -5.30 23.41 -15.21
CA ASN A 61 -6.71 23.27 -15.58
C ASN A 61 -7.19 21.82 -15.48
N THR A 62 -6.27 20.88 -15.58
CA THR A 62 -6.59 19.45 -15.59
C THR A 62 -6.20 18.75 -14.30
N CYS A 63 -5.51 19.44 -13.38
CA CYS A 63 -4.95 18.90 -12.13
C CYS A 63 -5.91 17.99 -11.33
N THR A 64 -5.35 17.06 -10.57
CA THR A 64 -6.12 16.21 -9.68
C THR A 64 -6.23 16.83 -8.30
N ARG A 65 -7.43 16.74 -7.73
CA ARG A 65 -7.76 17.32 -6.43
C ARG A 65 -7.15 16.49 -5.31
N ARG A 66 -6.47 17.12 -4.35
CA ARG A 66 -5.99 16.47 -3.13
C ARG A 66 -6.99 16.62 -1.98
N PRO A 67 -7.28 15.58 -1.18
CA PRO A 67 -8.14 15.76 -0.02
C PRO A 67 -7.52 16.72 1.01
N CYS A 68 -8.33 17.21 1.94
CA CYS A 68 -7.97 18.14 3.00
C CYS A 68 -7.58 19.56 2.60
N TRP A 69 -7.59 19.89 1.31
CA TRP A 69 -7.35 21.25 0.87
C TRP A 69 -8.67 22.01 0.78
N PRO A 70 -8.70 23.35 0.94
CA PRO A 70 -9.95 24.09 0.84
C PRO A 70 -10.62 23.93 -0.53
N GLN A 71 -11.96 23.85 -0.53
CA GLN A 71 -12.77 23.78 -1.74
C GLN A 71 -13.45 25.11 -2.04
N SER A 72 -13.68 25.37 -3.33
CA SER A 72 -14.58 26.43 -3.77
C SER A 72 -16.03 26.11 -3.40
N LYS A 73 -16.88 27.14 -3.27
CA LYS A 73 -18.32 26.96 -3.02
C LYS A 73 -19.00 26.11 -4.10
N ASP A 74 -18.56 26.23 -5.35
CA ASP A 74 -19.13 25.49 -6.47
C ASP A 74 -18.84 23.98 -6.36
N GLU A 75 -17.61 23.61 -5.98
CA GLU A 75 -17.23 22.21 -5.72
C GLU A 75 -18.04 21.61 -4.57
N ILE A 76 -18.20 22.37 -3.48
CA ILE A 76 -18.98 21.96 -2.32
C ILE A 76 -20.44 21.65 -2.71
N GLN A 77 -21.07 22.50 -3.53
CA GLN A 77 -22.46 22.30 -3.98
C GLN A 77 -22.65 21.07 -4.88
N LYS A 78 -21.56 20.48 -5.37
CA LYS A 78 -21.57 19.29 -6.24
C LYS A 78 -21.28 18.01 -5.45
N LEU A 79 -20.93 18.11 -4.17
CA LEU A 79 -20.78 16.96 -3.29
C LEU A 79 -22.13 16.28 -3.02
N SER A 80 -22.09 14.95 -2.94
CA SER A 80 -23.23 14.10 -2.63
C SER A 80 -22.92 13.29 -1.37
N CYS A 81 -23.94 13.03 -0.55
CA CYS A 81 -23.81 12.17 0.62
C CYS A 81 -24.00 10.70 0.22
N PHE A 82 -23.02 9.87 0.53
CA PHE A 82 -23.01 8.42 0.30
C PHE A 82 -23.18 7.67 1.61
N GLY A 83 -24.05 6.65 1.62
CA GLY A 83 -24.28 5.81 2.80
C GLY A 83 -23.02 5.02 3.19
N VAL A 84 -22.62 5.08 4.46
CA VAL A 84 -21.50 4.32 5.04
C VAL A 84 -21.92 3.75 6.40
N PHE A 85 -21.19 2.77 6.94
CA PHE A 85 -21.52 2.21 8.27
C PHE A 85 -21.06 3.14 9.39
N HIS A 86 -19.89 3.76 9.23
CA HIS A 86 -19.31 4.65 10.22
C HIS A 86 -18.53 5.79 9.55
N ASN A 87 -19.03 7.02 9.63
CA ASN A 87 -18.26 8.19 9.24
C ASN A 87 -17.40 8.70 10.42
N GLY A 88 -16.10 8.39 10.39
CA GLY A 88 -15.13 8.83 11.40
C GLY A 88 -14.82 10.33 11.40
N ASP A 89 -15.29 11.08 10.40
CA ASP A 89 -15.11 12.53 10.31
C ASP A 89 -16.20 13.32 11.06
N CYS A 90 -17.27 12.66 11.54
CA CYS A 90 -18.33 13.31 12.31
C CYS A 90 -18.04 13.26 13.81
N THR A 91 -18.05 14.43 14.46
CA THR A 91 -17.61 14.59 15.87
C THR A 91 -18.74 14.80 16.88
N SER A 92 -20.02 14.65 16.52
CA SER A 92 -21.15 14.99 17.42
C SER A 92 -21.52 13.85 18.39
N GLN A 93 -21.68 14.19 19.68
CA GLN A 93 -22.11 13.30 20.78
C GLN A 93 -23.63 12.98 20.81
N ALA A 94 -24.42 13.41 19.83
CA ALA A 94 -25.86 13.15 19.83
C ALA A 94 -26.16 11.77 19.22
N ASN A 95 -26.37 10.76 20.08
CA ASN A 95 -26.99 9.43 19.84
C ASN A 95 -27.51 9.14 18.41
N GLY A 96 -26.60 8.96 17.45
CA GLY A 96 -26.94 8.65 16.07
C GLY A 96 -25.68 8.34 15.27
N THR A 97 -25.45 7.05 15.00
CA THR A 97 -24.38 6.53 14.15
C THR A 97 -24.37 7.27 12.81
N CYS A 98 -23.34 8.07 12.55
CA CYS A 98 -23.21 8.83 11.32
C CYS A 98 -22.99 7.88 10.13
N GLN A 99 -24.01 7.72 9.30
CA GLN A 99 -24.03 6.76 8.19
C GLN A 99 -23.80 7.42 6.83
N SER A 100 -23.20 8.60 6.73
CA SER A 100 -22.97 9.20 5.41
C SER A 100 -21.66 9.94 5.28
N LEU A 101 -21.06 9.84 4.10
CA LEU A 101 -19.78 10.43 3.73
C LEU A 101 -19.98 11.39 2.55
N SER A 102 -19.36 12.57 2.60
CA SER A 102 -19.34 13.49 1.45
C SER A 102 -18.37 12.98 0.39
N VAL A 103 -18.89 12.76 -0.82
CA VAL A 103 -18.06 12.39 -1.97
C VAL A 103 -18.39 13.24 -3.20
N SER A 104 -17.43 13.33 -4.10
CA SER A 104 -17.48 13.96 -5.40
C SER A 104 -17.54 12.89 -6.49
N SER A 105 -18.71 12.75 -7.12
CA SER A 105 -18.89 11.95 -8.34
C SER A 105 -18.42 12.68 -9.62
N GLN A 106 -17.81 13.86 -9.49
CA GLN A 106 -17.34 14.64 -10.63
C GLN A 106 -15.87 14.45 -10.95
N ARG A 107 -15.09 13.90 -10.02
CA ARG A 107 -13.64 13.75 -10.17
C ARG A 107 -13.06 12.79 -9.12
N THR A 108 -11.95 12.18 -9.49
CA THR A 108 -11.05 11.41 -8.63
C THR A 108 -10.25 12.34 -7.72
N TYR A 109 -9.94 11.86 -6.51
CA TYR A 109 -9.05 12.55 -5.59
C TYR A 109 -7.71 11.81 -5.50
N LEU A 110 -6.64 12.56 -5.29
CA LEU A 110 -5.27 12.06 -5.21
C LEU A 110 -4.76 12.21 -3.78
N ARG A 111 -4.44 11.10 -3.11
CA ARG A 111 -3.69 11.11 -1.86
C ARG A 111 -2.21 10.94 -2.14
N VAL A 112 -1.41 11.56 -1.29
CA VAL A 112 0.05 11.56 -1.32
C VAL A 112 0.52 11.30 0.10
N PRO A 113 1.49 10.40 0.32
CA PRO A 113 1.97 10.09 1.66
C PRO A 113 2.70 11.31 2.26
N PRO A 114 2.89 11.38 3.59
CA PRO A 114 3.47 12.56 4.23
C PRO A 114 4.95 12.69 3.89
N ASP A 115 5.61 11.55 3.69
CA ASP A 115 7.00 11.45 3.23
C ASP A 115 7.13 11.61 1.70
N ALA A 116 6.05 11.98 0.99
CA ALA A 116 6.06 12.15 -0.46
C ALA A 116 6.95 13.34 -0.85
N PRO A 117 7.83 13.17 -1.84
CA PRO A 117 8.64 14.26 -2.33
C PRO A 117 7.82 15.08 -3.35
N GLU A 118 6.79 15.81 -2.91
CA GLU A 118 5.85 16.51 -3.80
C GLU A 118 6.49 17.53 -4.76
N LYS A 119 7.67 18.05 -4.39
CA LYS A 119 8.48 18.96 -5.21
C LYS A 119 9.47 18.22 -6.12
N ASP A 120 9.59 16.92 -5.98
CA ASP A 120 10.46 16.09 -6.81
C ASP A 120 9.84 15.92 -8.20
N ARG A 121 10.67 16.18 -9.21
CA ARG A 121 10.23 16.23 -10.60
C ARG A 121 9.85 14.85 -11.11
N ASP A 122 10.53 13.79 -10.67
CA ASP A 122 10.24 12.43 -11.11
C ASP A 122 8.89 11.99 -10.53
N PHE A 123 8.65 12.30 -9.26
CA PHE A 123 7.34 12.07 -8.64
C PHE A 123 6.21 12.83 -9.34
N GLN A 124 6.41 14.13 -9.64
CA GLN A 124 5.43 14.91 -10.40
C GLN A 124 5.20 14.36 -11.81
N THR A 125 6.26 13.88 -12.47
CA THR A 125 6.22 13.25 -13.80
C THR A 125 5.32 12.02 -13.80
N VAL A 126 5.45 11.16 -12.78
CA VAL A 126 4.59 9.98 -12.61
C VAL A 126 3.13 10.38 -12.40
N LEU A 127 2.87 11.34 -11.50
CA LEU A 127 1.51 11.80 -11.25
C LEU A 127 0.86 12.38 -12.50
N CYS A 128 1.60 13.19 -13.26
CA CYS A 128 1.17 13.73 -14.53
C CYS A 128 0.82 12.64 -15.54
N ALA A 129 1.68 11.62 -15.68
CA ALA A 129 1.45 10.52 -16.61
C ALA A 129 0.18 9.73 -16.28
N GLN A 130 -0.08 9.52 -14.99
CA GLN A 130 -1.17 8.68 -14.51
C GLN A 130 -2.51 9.40 -14.38
N LYS A 131 -2.53 10.71 -14.63
CA LYS A 131 -3.70 11.59 -14.51
C LYS A 131 -4.94 11.12 -15.28
N SER A 132 -4.76 10.46 -16.43
CA SER A 132 -5.87 9.94 -17.24
C SER A 132 -6.64 8.80 -16.56
N LEU A 133 -6.10 8.22 -15.48
CA LEU A 133 -6.80 7.23 -14.65
C LEU A 133 -8.12 7.77 -14.11
N ASP A 134 -8.29 9.08 -13.92
CA ASP A 134 -9.53 9.68 -13.42
C ASP A 134 -10.76 9.20 -14.21
N LYS A 135 -10.70 9.29 -15.55
CA LYS A 135 -11.79 8.84 -16.42
C LYS A 135 -12.00 7.32 -16.34
N LYS A 136 -10.92 6.56 -16.22
CA LYS A 136 -10.99 5.09 -16.19
C LYS A 136 -11.57 4.59 -14.88
N LEU A 137 -11.19 5.19 -13.76
CA LEU A 137 -11.72 4.89 -12.43
C LEU A 137 -13.20 5.24 -12.36
N GLN A 138 -13.61 6.39 -12.91
CA GLN A 138 -15.03 6.74 -13.02
C GLN A 138 -15.83 5.73 -13.83
N GLN A 139 -15.32 5.31 -15.00
CA GLN A 139 -15.97 4.29 -15.84
C GLN A 139 -16.10 2.96 -15.12
N ALA A 140 -15.02 2.49 -14.49
CA ALA A 140 -15.01 1.25 -13.72
C ALA A 140 -16.03 1.31 -12.58
N TRP A 141 -16.05 2.40 -11.83
CA TRP A 141 -17.01 2.60 -10.75
C TRP A 141 -18.45 2.67 -11.24
N ASP A 142 -18.74 3.38 -12.32
CA ASP A 142 -20.10 3.44 -12.90
C ASP A 142 -20.58 2.05 -13.35
N ASN A 143 -19.67 1.21 -13.83
CA ASN A 143 -19.95 -0.17 -14.24
C ASN A 143 -20.12 -1.13 -13.05
N THR A 144 -19.44 -0.93 -11.92
CA THR A 144 -19.53 -1.82 -10.76
C THR A 144 -20.54 -1.38 -9.70
N ARG A 145 -20.84 -0.08 -9.60
CA ARG A 145 -21.76 0.47 -8.58
C ARG A 145 -23.18 -0.08 -8.63
N LYS A 146 -23.60 -0.63 -9.78
CA LYS A 146 -24.89 -1.30 -9.94
C LYS A 146 -25.01 -2.56 -9.07
N PHE A 147 -23.88 -3.08 -8.59
CA PHE A 147 -23.78 -4.32 -7.84
C PHE A 147 -23.25 -4.13 -6.42
N SER A 148 -22.37 -3.14 -6.21
CA SER A 148 -21.75 -2.88 -4.90
C SER A 148 -21.28 -1.43 -4.76
N LEU A 149 -21.54 -0.79 -3.61
CA LEU A 149 -21.13 0.58 -3.30
C LEU A 149 -19.68 0.68 -2.81
N GLY A 150 -18.72 0.20 -3.60
CA GLY A 150 -17.28 0.28 -3.27
C GLY A 150 -16.54 1.44 -3.92
N TRP A 151 -15.25 1.55 -3.58
CA TRP A 151 -14.30 2.47 -4.19
C TRP A 151 -13.65 1.84 -5.42
N ALA A 152 -13.38 2.64 -6.47
CA ALA A 152 -12.43 2.27 -7.53
C ALA A 152 -11.16 3.10 -7.35
N PHE A 153 -10.00 2.46 -7.30
CA PHE A 153 -8.75 3.16 -7.00
C PHE A 153 -7.51 2.52 -7.61
N PHE A 154 -6.44 3.30 -7.68
CA PHE A 154 -5.12 2.88 -8.13
C PHE A 154 -4.04 3.43 -7.18
N GLY A 155 -3.27 2.53 -6.57
CA GLY A 155 -2.12 2.88 -5.75
C GLY A 155 -0.82 2.73 -6.52
N GLY A 156 -0.06 3.81 -6.70
CA GLY A 156 1.27 3.76 -7.32
C GLY A 156 2.34 3.24 -6.36
N ILE A 157 3.42 2.67 -6.90
CA ILE A 157 4.57 2.20 -6.10
C ILE A 157 5.32 3.37 -5.43
N GLU A 158 5.16 4.58 -5.95
CA GLU A 158 5.64 5.83 -5.36
C GLU A 158 4.79 6.25 -4.15
N GLY A 159 3.69 5.54 -3.86
CA GLY A 159 2.87 5.73 -2.66
C GLY A 159 1.67 6.67 -2.85
N TYR A 160 1.42 7.20 -4.05
CA TYR A 160 0.19 7.98 -4.28
C TYR A 160 -1.03 7.06 -4.47
N LEU A 161 -2.24 7.60 -4.21
CA LEU A 161 -3.50 6.89 -4.43
C LEU A 161 -4.47 7.78 -5.21
N TYR A 162 -4.86 7.35 -6.41
CA TYR A 162 -6.05 7.87 -7.09
C TYR A 162 -7.27 7.10 -6.60
N VAL A 163 -8.29 7.79 -6.09
CA VAL A 163 -9.53 7.16 -5.59
C VAL A 163 -10.77 7.86 -6.13
N TYR A 164 -11.72 7.05 -6.61
CA TYR A 164 -13.00 7.48 -7.12
C TYR A 164 -14.16 6.70 -6.46
N PRO A 165 -15.29 7.35 -6.12
CA PRO A 165 -15.49 8.81 -6.15
C PRO A 165 -14.56 9.53 -5.16
N GLY A 166 -14.19 10.77 -5.48
CA GLY A 166 -13.27 11.54 -4.64
C GLY A 166 -13.91 11.93 -3.30
N ARG A 167 -13.15 11.95 -2.20
CA ARG A 167 -13.68 12.31 -0.88
C ARG A 167 -12.71 13.18 -0.08
N ASP A 168 -13.24 13.99 0.82
CA ASP A 168 -12.46 14.75 1.81
C ASP A 168 -12.50 14.11 3.20
N TYR A 169 -11.63 14.60 4.08
CA TYR A 169 -11.51 14.23 5.50
C TYR A 169 -11.51 15.51 6.35
N VAL A 170 -12.09 15.47 7.55
CA VAL A 170 -12.07 16.62 8.49
C VAL A 170 -10.67 16.78 9.09
N ASP A 171 -10.00 15.67 9.35
CA ASP A 171 -8.75 15.62 10.09
C ASP A 171 -7.54 15.60 9.15
N SER A 172 -6.65 16.59 9.31
CA SER A 172 -5.40 16.66 8.54
C SER A 172 -4.53 15.41 8.77
N TRP A 173 -4.54 14.82 9.96
CA TRP A 173 -3.83 13.56 10.20
C TRP A 173 -4.31 12.44 9.29
N GLN A 174 -5.62 12.31 9.06
CA GLN A 174 -6.17 11.29 8.16
C GLN A 174 -5.78 11.53 6.70
N CYS A 175 -5.58 12.79 6.29
CA CYS A 175 -5.09 13.11 4.96
C CYS A 175 -3.61 12.82 4.77
N ASP A 176 -2.82 13.03 5.82
CA ASP A 176 -1.37 13.00 5.72
C ASP A 176 -0.78 11.61 6.01
N ILE A 177 -1.43 10.69 6.74
CA ILE A 177 -0.79 9.40 7.13
C ILE A 177 -1.08 8.19 6.24
N TYR A 178 -1.73 8.37 5.09
CA TYR A 178 -2.14 7.22 4.28
C TYR A 178 -1.10 6.85 3.23
N ASP A 179 -0.44 5.72 3.47
CA ASP A 179 0.38 5.05 2.46
C ASP A 179 -0.38 3.84 1.91
N PRO A 180 -0.69 3.79 0.59
CA PRO A 180 -1.37 2.65 -0.04
C PRO A 180 -0.56 1.36 0.06
N ARG A 181 0.78 1.43 0.11
CA ARG A 181 1.66 0.25 0.09
C ARG A 181 1.60 -0.56 1.38
N LEU A 182 1.04 0.01 2.44
CA LEU A 182 0.84 -0.63 3.73
C LEU A 182 -0.58 -1.17 3.90
N ARG A 183 -1.43 -1.11 2.86
CA ARG A 183 -2.84 -1.49 2.95
C ARG A 183 -3.04 -2.94 2.55
N PRO A 184 -4.06 -3.62 3.13
CA PRO A 184 -4.31 -5.04 2.86
C PRO A 184 -4.34 -5.40 1.38
N TRP A 185 -4.96 -4.55 0.54
CA TRP A 185 -5.05 -4.77 -0.90
C TRP A 185 -3.71 -4.67 -1.62
N PHE A 186 -2.83 -3.72 -1.25
CA PHE A 186 -1.50 -3.59 -1.87
C PHE A 186 -0.59 -4.71 -1.39
N LEU A 187 -0.61 -5.01 -0.08
CA LEU A 187 0.15 -6.12 0.49
C LEU A 187 -0.30 -7.47 -0.07
N ASN A 188 -1.58 -7.62 -0.41
CA ASN A 188 -2.05 -8.82 -1.11
C ASN A 188 -1.46 -8.93 -2.52
N ALA A 189 -1.17 -7.84 -3.24
CA ALA A 189 -0.40 -7.92 -4.49
C ALA A 189 1.06 -8.40 -4.26
N LEU A 190 1.56 -8.32 -3.03
CA LEU A 190 2.90 -8.73 -2.61
C LEU A 190 2.94 -10.05 -1.81
N ALA A 191 1.79 -10.72 -1.64
CA ALA A 191 1.64 -11.87 -0.75
C ALA A 191 2.28 -13.16 -1.32
N VAL A 192 3.60 -13.21 -1.22
CA VAL A 192 4.45 -14.38 -1.44
C VAL A 192 5.05 -14.75 -0.10
N GLN A 193 4.84 -15.98 0.38
CA GLN A 193 5.50 -16.45 1.60
C GLN A 193 6.99 -16.50 1.35
N LYS A 194 7.72 -15.66 2.09
CA LYS A 194 9.16 -15.48 1.91
C LYS A 194 9.89 -15.58 3.22
N SER A 195 11.10 -16.10 3.14
CA SER A 195 12.10 -16.03 4.20
C SER A 195 13.08 -14.93 3.81
N LEU A 196 12.96 -13.78 4.45
CA LEU A 196 13.72 -12.58 4.20
C LEU A 196 14.90 -12.47 5.17
N TYR A 197 16.12 -12.47 4.65
CA TYR A 197 17.32 -12.25 5.44
C TYR A 197 17.94 -10.90 5.09
N ILE A 198 18.00 -9.98 6.05
CA ILE A 198 18.53 -8.63 5.85
C ILE A 198 19.95 -8.55 6.44
N LEU A 199 20.90 -8.21 5.57
CA LEU A 199 22.28 -7.91 5.94
C LEU A 199 22.46 -6.39 6.01
N LEU A 200 22.84 -5.89 7.17
CA LEU A 200 23.11 -4.48 7.41
C LEU A 200 24.61 -4.26 7.62
N GLU A 201 25.25 -3.47 6.77
CA GLU A 201 26.61 -3.04 7.03
C GLU A 201 26.65 -2.07 8.22
N THR A 202 27.54 -2.34 9.17
CA THR A 202 27.72 -1.54 10.39
C THR A 202 29.15 -1.04 10.54
N SER A 203 29.97 -1.05 9.49
CA SER A 203 31.34 -0.53 9.50
C SER A 203 31.38 0.98 9.68
N THR A 204 32.51 1.52 10.17
CA THR A 204 32.72 2.96 10.39
C THR A 204 32.37 3.82 9.17
N SER A 205 32.53 3.32 7.95
CA SER A 205 32.20 4.04 6.71
C SER A 205 30.70 4.35 6.57
N MET A 206 29.82 3.57 7.20
CA MET A 206 28.38 3.80 7.23
C MET A 206 27.97 5.03 8.07
N SER A 207 28.89 5.55 8.90
CA SER A 207 28.69 6.84 9.59
C SER A 207 28.84 8.05 8.67
N ASN A 208 29.39 7.86 7.47
CA ASN A 208 29.53 8.95 6.50
C ASN A 208 28.15 9.39 5.95
N PRO A 209 28.03 10.67 5.56
CA PRO A 209 26.85 11.16 4.85
C PRO A 209 26.57 10.39 3.55
N THR A 210 25.30 10.35 3.13
CA THR A 210 24.92 9.75 1.83
C THR A 210 25.39 10.57 0.63
N GLY A 211 25.62 11.88 0.81
CA GLY A 211 26.16 12.80 -0.18
C GLY A 211 26.65 14.09 0.46
N VAL A 212 27.34 14.93 -0.30
CA VAL A 212 28.04 16.15 0.20
C VAL A 212 27.11 17.10 0.96
N LEU A 213 25.83 17.18 0.57
CA LEU A 213 24.82 18.06 1.17
C LEU A 213 23.83 17.33 2.09
N SER A 214 24.03 16.04 2.32
CA SER A 214 23.13 15.24 3.17
C SER A 214 23.54 15.35 4.63
N SER A 215 22.56 15.58 5.52
CA SER A 215 22.76 15.49 6.97
C SER A 215 22.51 14.07 7.51
N GLN A 216 22.05 13.14 6.66
CA GLN A 216 21.80 11.76 7.06
C GLN A 216 23.01 10.88 6.76
N THR A 217 23.35 10.04 7.73
CA THR A 217 24.35 8.98 7.55
C THR A 217 23.76 7.83 6.73
N ARG A 218 24.63 7.06 6.06
CA ARG A 218 24.22 5.87 5.29
C ARG A 218 23.55 4.82 6.19
N PHE A 219 24.08 4.67 7.41
CA PHE A 219 23.49 3.81 8.44
C PHE A 219 22.05 4.23 8.79
N ASN A 220 21.80 5.53 8.98
CA ASN A 220 20.47 6.02 9.30
C ASN A 220 19.48 5.81 8.14
N VAL A 221 19.93 6.02 6.90
CA VAL A 221 19.14 5.72 5.68
C VAL A 221 18.79 4.24 5.61
N ALA A 222 19.77 3.34 5.79
CA ALA A 222 19.53 1.89 5.82
C ALA A 222 18.50 1.51 6.90
N ASN A 223 18.70 1.98 8.14
CA ASN A 223 17.82 1.70 9.25
C ASN A 223 16.38 2.19 8.99
N ASN A 224 16.21 3.39 8.42
CA ASN A 224 14.89 3.91 8.11
C ASN A 224 14.18 3.04 7.06
N ILE A 225 14.89 2.67 5.98
CA ILE A 225 14.36 1.82 4.92
C ILE A 225 13.98 0.43 5.48
N ILE A 226 14.85 -0.21 6.24
CA ILE A 226 14.58 -1.53 6.85
C ILE A 226 13.33 -1.45 7.73
N LYS A 227 13.22 -0.44 8.60
CA LYS A 227 12.04 -0.30 9.49
C LYS A 227 10.74 -0.10 8.71
N LYS A 228 10.77 0.59 7.57
CA LYS A 228 9.60 0.77 6.70
C LYS A 228 9.29 -0.51 5.94
N LEU A 229 10.30 -1.21 5.42
CA LEU A 229 10.16 -2.51 4.74
C LEU A 229 9.54 -3.57 5.66
N LEU A 230 9.90 -3.59 6.94
CA LEU A 230 9.30 -4.52 7.91
C LEU A 230 7.78 -4.33 8.09
N ASN A 231 7.22 -3.17 7.74
CA ASN A 231 5.75 -2.97 7.73
C ASN A 231 5.05 -3.63 6.55
N THR A 232 5.79 -4.12 5.55
CA THR A 232 5.20 -4.72 4.34
C THR A 232 5.20 -6.24 4.37
N LEU A 233 5.58 -6.84 5.50
CA LEU A 233 5.54 -8.28 5.67
C LEU A 233 4.09 -8.77 5.79
N THR A 234 3.82 -9.92 5.18
CA THR A 234 2.51 -10.56 5.08
C THR A 234 2.50 -11.88 5.83
N ASN A 235 1.30 -12.45 6.02
CA ASN A 235 1.13 -13.71 6.71
C ASN A 235 2.00 -14.84 6.12
N GLY A 236 2.71 -15.57 6.99
CA GLY A 236 3.62 -16.65 6.62
C GLY A 236 5.05 -16.21 6.27
N ASP A 237 5.33 -14.91 6.27
CA ASP A 237 6.70 -14.42 6.09
C ASP A 237 7.57 -14.72 7.30
N GLN A 238 8.85 -14.96 7.05
CA GLN A 238 9.88 -15.06 8.08
C GLN A 238 10.92 -13.98 7.82
N VAL A 239 11.43 -13.33 8.87
CA VAL A 239 12.47 -12.32 8.74
C VAL A 239 13.54 -12.47 9.80
N ALA A 240 14.80 -12.31 9.39
CA ALA A 240 15.94 -12.18 10.29
C ALA A 240 16.84 -11.04 9.81
N VAL A 241 17.47 -10.35 10.75
CA VAL A 241 18.40 -9.25 10.46
C VAL A 241 19.72 -9.55 11.15
N SER A 242 20.82 -9.30 10.46
CA SER A 242 22.16 -9.37 11.03
C SER A 242 23.04 -8.28 10.45
N THR A 243 24.17 -8.05 11.11
CA THR A 243 25.25 -7.29 10.48
C THR A 243 25.76 -8.04 9.25
N ILE A 244 26.48 -7.34 8.38
CA ILE A 244 27.19 -7.99 7.26
C ILE A 244 28.23 -9.02 7.73
N GLY A 245 28.70 -8.92 8.99
CA GLY A 245 29.59 -9.88 9.65
C GLY A 245 28.89 -11.13 10.19
N GLY A 246 27.55 -11.20 10.15
CA GLY A 246 26.75 -12.33 10.62
C GLY A 246 26.31 -12.25 12.08
N GLU A 247 26.57 -11.13 12.79
CA GLU A 247 26.05 -10.94 14.14
C GLU A 247 24.55 -10.62 14.10
N LYS A 248 23.72 -11.40 14.80
CA LYS A 248 22.26 -11.24 14.80
C LYS A 248 21.84 -9.91 15.42
N ILE A 249 20.89 -9.23 14.77
CA ILE A 249 20.23 -8.01 15.26
C ILE A 249 18.79 -8.40 15.62
N GLY A 250 18.54 -8.58 16.92
CA GLY A 250 17.25 -9.05 17.42
C GLY A 250 16.97 -10.53 17.15
N ALA A 251 15.79 -10.99 17.57
CA ALA A 251 15.31 -12.34 17.29
C ALA A 251 14.68 -12.41 15.89
N PRO A 252 14.82 -13.54 15.16
CA PRO A 252 14.04 -13.79 13.96
C PRO A 252 12.53 -13.75 14.27
N VAL A 253 11.73 -13.28 13.32
CA VAL A 253 10.28 -13.14 13.44
C VAL A 253 9.61 -13.99 12.36
N SER A 254 8.59 -14.74 12.75
CA SER A 254 7.64 -15.40 11.84
C SER A 254 6.30 -14.69 11.96
N VAL A 255 5.78 -14.20 10.85
CA VAL A 255 4.55 -13.39 10.79
C VAL A 255 3.33 -14.31 10.66
N VAL A 256 2.35 -14.15 11.55
CA VAL A 256 1.10 -14.92 11.66
C VAL A 256 -0.10 -13.97 11.78
N LEU A 257 -0.49 -13.34 10.67
CA LEU A 257 -1.64 -12.42 10.68
C LEU A 257 -2.94 -13.24 10.77
N GLY A 258 -3.61 -13.20 11.93
CA GLY A 258 -4.95 -13.76 12.12
C GLY A 258 -6.05 -13.00 11.34
N VAL A 259 -7.28 -13.54 11.35
CA VAL A 259 -8.48 -12.99 10.67
C VAL A 259 -8.89 -11.60 11.19
N GLN A 260 -8.43 -11.24 12.38
CA GLN A 260 -8.24 -9.86 12.80
C GLN A 260 -6.74 -9.70 12.99
N GLU A 261 -6.14 -8.61 12.51
CA GLU A 261 -4.73 -8.27 12.74
C GLU A 261 -4.41 -8.39 14.24
N THR A 262 -3.93 -9.57 14.68
CA THR A 262 -3.75 -9.85 16.09
C THR A 262 -2.52 -9.11 16.59
N SER A 263 -2.68 -8.41 17.71
CA SER A 263 -1.73 -7.49 18.35
C SER A 263 -0.36 -8.09 18.73
N LEU A 264 -0.17 -9.41 18.63
CA LEU A 264 1.04 -10.11 19.06
C LEU A 264 2.18 -10.02 18.04
N ASP A 265 1.89 -10.01 16.74
CA ASP A 265 2.95 -10.02 15.71
C ASP A 265 3.51 -8.64 15.39
N LEU A 266 2.69 -7.61 15.62
CA LEU A 266 3.17 -6.24 15.74
C LEU A 266 4.24 -6.13 16.84
N ALA A 267 4.19 -6.97 17.89
CA ALA A 267 5.20 -6.95 18.95
C ALA A 267 6.54 -7.56 18.51
N GLY A 268 6.53 -8.67 17.76
CA GLY A 268 7.76 -9.25 17.20
C GLY A 268 8.45 -8.30 16.22
N ILE A 269 7.68 -7.75 15.29
CA ILE A 269 8.17 -6.74 14.35
C ILE A 269 8.62 -5.45 15.07
N SER A 270 7.89 -4.99 16.09
CA SER A 270 8.31 -3.83 16.90
C SER A 270 9.63 -4.10 17.61
N SER A 271 9.77 -5.24 18.29
CA SER A 271 10.99 -5.63 18.99
C SER A 271 12.20 -5.72 18.04
N LEU A 272 11.99 -6.23 16.83
CA LEU A 272 13.03 -6.25 15.80
C LEU A 272 13.42 -4.82 15.37
N LYS A 273 12.45 -3.92 15.17
CA LYS A 273 12.72 -2.50 14.87
C LYS A 273 13.44 -1.78 16.01
N ASP A 274 13.12 -2.10 17.24
CA ASP A 274 13.80 -1.56 18.43
C ASP A 274 15.25 -2.04 18.47
N SER A 275 15.48 -3.34 18.19
CA SER A 275 16.83 -3.93 18.07
C SER A 275 17.65 -3.26 16.96
N ILE A 276 17.04 -2.99 15.80
CA ILE A 276 17.67 -2.24 14.70
C ILE A 276 18.00 -0.81 15.14
N SER A 277 17.08 -0.15 15.85
CA SER A 277 17.28 1.23 16.32
C SER A 277 18.37 1.35 17.38
N ASN A 278 18.58 0.29 18.18
CA ASN A 278 19.64 0.20 19.19
C ASN A 278 20.99 -0.25 18.60
N THR A 279 21.03 -0.67 17.34
CA THR A 279 22.28 -1.02 16.67
C THR A 279 23.06 0.24 16.34
N SER A 280 24.38 0.18 16.51
CA SER A 280 25.29 1.29 16.20
C SER A 280 26.34 0.87 15.19
N VAL A 281 26.94 1.86 14.54
CA VAL A 281 28.15 1.67 13.74
C VAL A 281 29.29 1.18 14.64
N THR A 282 30.07 0.22 14.16
CA THR A 282 31.16 -0.45 14.88
C THR A 282 32.46 -0.39 14.07
N ASN A 283 33.58 -0.58 14.76
CA ASN A 283 34.90 -0.72 14.14
C ASN A 283 35.20 -2.18 13.71
N SER A 284 34.21 -3.08 13.79
CA SER A 284 34.39 -4.49 13.44
C SER A 284 34.58 -4.67 11.94
N ALA A 285 35.48 -5.56 11.56
CA ALA A 285 35.70 -5.85 10.15
C ALA A 285 34.48 -6.54 9.54
N SER A 286 34.03 -6.04 8.40
CA SER A 286 32.79 -6.43 7.73
C SER A 286 33.04 -7.60 6.78
N ASN A 287 32.83 -8.84 7.25
CA ASN A 287 33.02 -10.04 6.42
C ASN A 287 31.71 -10.56 5.84
N ILE A 288 31.41 -10.16 4.60
CA ILE A 288 30.21 -10.58 3.85
C ILE A 288 30.03 -12.09 3.76
N LYS A 289 31.12 -12.89 3.76
CA LYS A 289 31.01 -14.36 3.74
C LYS A 289 30.27 -14.88 4.98
N ASN A 290 30.54 -14.32 6.15
CA ASN A 290 29.90 -14.74 7.39
C ASN A 290 28.42 -14.37 7.40
N GLY A 291 28.07 -13.16 6.93
CA GLY A 291 26.67 -12.76 6.75
C GLY A 291 25.92 -13.68 5.79
N LEU A 292 26.52 -14.01 4.64
CA LEU A 292 25.92 -14.94 3.67
C LEU A 292 25.82 -16.37 4.21
N GLN A 293 26.77 -16.82 5.02
CA GLN A 293 26.69 -18.11 5.70
C GLN A 293 25.54 -18.12 6.72
N ALA A 294 25.39 -17.06 7.50
CA ALA A 294 24.28 -16.94 8.46
C ALA A 294 22.91 -16.89 7.76
N ALA A 295 22.83 -16.26 6.58
CA ALA A 295 21.64 -16.30 5.73
C ALA A 295 21.34 -17.72 5.25
N LEU A 296 22.35 -18.44 4.77
CA LEU A 296 22.21 -19.84 4.36
C LEU A 296 21.72 -20.73 5.50
N ASP A 297 22.25 -20.54 6.70
CA ASP A 297 21.84 -21.29 7.89
C ASP A 297 20.37 -21.03 8.24
N PHE A 298 19.91 -19.77 8.12
CA PHE A 298 18.50 -19.41 8.28
C PHE A 298 17.60 -20.08 7.24
N PHE A 299 18.06 -20.22 5.99
CA PHE A 299 17.29 -20.88 4.93
C PHE A 299 17.29 -22.41 5.02
N ASN A 300 18.11 -23.04 5.87
CA ASN A 300 18.17 -24.51 5.98
C ASN A 300 16.82 -25.13 6.37
N THR A 301 16.00 -24.41 7.14
CA THR A 301 14.68 -24.86 7.60
C THR A 301 13.52 -24.23 6.82
N SER A 302 13.81 -23.43 5.79
CA SER A 302 12.82 -22.68 5.02
C SER A 302 12.33 -23.46 3.80
N SER A 303 11.01 -23.57 3.65
CA SER A 303 10.34 -23.99 2.41
C SER A 303 9.81 -22.81 1.57
N ASN A 304 10.03 -21.58 2.03
CA ASN A 304 9.51 -20.36 1.44
C ASN A 304 10.42 -19.85 0.30
N LEU A 305 9.99 -18.79 -0.38
CA LEU A 305 10.86 -18.03 -1.26
C LEU A 305 11.99 -17.39 -0.44
N ASN A 306 13.24 -17.80 -0.67
CA ASN A 306 14.39 -17.29 0.08
C ASN A 306 14.93 -16.00 -0.57
N VAL A 307 14.99 -14.92 0.21
CA VAL A 307 15.42 -13.60 -0.25
C VAL A 307 16.49 -13.03 0.67
N ILE A 308 17.58 -12.51 0.11
CA ILE A 308 18.56 -11.71 0.83
C ILE A 308 18.43 -10.25 0.39
N ILE A 309 18.43 -9.33 1.34
CA ILE A 309 18.60 -7.89 1.07
C ILE A 309 19.86 -7.42 1.80
N LEU A 310 20.80 -6.80 1.07
CA LEU A 310 22.03 -6.23 1.61
C LEU A 310 22.01 -4.72 1.51
N PHE A 311 22.12 -4.04 2.66
CA PHE A 311 22.37 -2.60 2.75
C PHE A 311 23.85 -2.37 3.10
N THR A 312 24.56 -1.67 2.21
CA THR A 312 26.01 -1.50 2.28
C THR A 312 26.41 -0.17 1.67
N ASP A 313 27.58 0.36 1.99
CA ASP A 313 28.18 1.46 1.23
C ASP A 313 29.28 1.00 0.27
N GLY A 314 29.46 -0.32 0.14
CA GLY A 314 30.49 -0.96 -0.66
C GLY A 314 31.85 -1.07 0.03
N GLN A 315 32.05 -0.45 1.20
CA GLN A 315 33.33 -0.43 1.93
C GLN A 315 33.37 -1.48 3.05
N PHE A 316 33.01 -2.72 2.74
CA PHE A 316 33.15 -3.80 3.70
C PHE A 316 34.61 -4.26 3.79
N VAL A 317 35.22 -4.05 4.96
CA VAL A 317 36.62 -4.41 5.26
C VAL A 317 36.76 -5.93 5.23
N THR A 318 37.61 -6.42 4.35
CA THR A 318 37.96 -7.84 4.24
C THR A 318 39.17 -8.17 5.11
N PRO A 319 39.03 -8.96 6.20
CA PRO A 319 40.19 -9.45 6.93
C PRO A 319 40.98 -10.44 6.06
N GLY A 320 42.26 -10.16 5.82
CA GLY A 320 43.23 -11.10 5.25
C GLY A 320 42.95 -11.55 3.81
N ASN A 321 43.34 -10.76 2.81
CA ASN A 321 43.38 -11.14 1.38
C ASN A 321 42.15 -11.93 0.90
N PHE A 322 40.95 -11.45 1.23
CA PHE A 322 39.71 -12.06 0.75
C PHE A 322 39.68 -12.06 -0.77
N ASN A 323 39.70 -13.26 -1.34
CA ASN A 323 39.55 -13.49 -2.79
C ASN A 323 38.21 -14.18 -3.02
N PHE A 324 37.58 -13.91 -4.16
CA PHE A 324 36.31 -14.51 -4.59
C PHE A 324 36.28 -16.04 -4.47
N THR A 325 37.43 -16.71 -4.58
CA THR A 325 37.57 -18.15 -4.36
C THR A 325 37.04 -18.64 -3.00
N GLN A 326 37.07 -17.79 -1.97
CA GLN A 326 36.55 -18.12 -0.64
C GLN A 326 35.04 -17.88 -0.50
N LEU A 327 34.46 -17.07 -1.40
CA LEU A 327 33.05 -16.71 -1.46
C LEU A 327 32.25 -17.68 -2.34
N SER A 328 32.86 -18.16 -3.43
CA SER A 328 32.20 -19.00 -4.44
C SER A 328 31.48 -20.24 -3.90
N PRO A 329 31.95 -20.96 -2.84
CA PRO A 329 31.20 -22.10 -2.31
C PRO A 329 29.85 -21.69 -1.69
N VAL A 330 29.83 -20.56 -0.96
CA VAL A 330 28.60 -20.03 -0.33
C VAL A 330 27.65 -19.52 -1.41
N LEU A 331 28.16 -18.83 -2.45
CA LEU A 331 27.33 -18.38 -3.57
C LEU A 331 26.70 -19.56 -4.32
N ALA A 332 27.45 -20.64 -4.55
CA ALA A 332 26.93 -21.84 -5.19
C ALA A 332 25.81 -22.49 -4.37
N GLN A 333 25.94 -22.54 -3.03
CA GLN A 333 24.90 -23.06 -2.14
C GLN A 333 23.65 -22.19 -2.13
N LEU A 334 23.80 -20.86 -2.11
CA LEU A 334 22.70 -19.92 -2.22
C LEU A 334 21.97 -20.05 -3.57
N ASN A 335 22.72 -20.16 -4.67
CA ASN A 335 22.17 -20.37 -6.01
C ASN A 335 21.40 -21.70 -6.12
N ALA A 336 21.97 -22.79 -5.59
CA ALA A 336 21.32 -24.10 -5.56
C ALA A 336 20.00 -24.11 -4.75
N ARG A 337 19.86 -23.19 -3.79
CA ARG A 337 18.62 -22.96 -3.03
C ARG A 337 17.65 -21.97 -3.68
N GLY A 338 17.98 -21.44 -4.86
CA GLY A 338 17.16 -20.44 -5.56
C GLY A 338 17.03 -19.13 -4.80
N VAL A 339 18.03 -18.74 -4.01
CA VAL A 339 18.03 -17.49 -3.26
C VAL A 339 18.12 -16.31 -4.22
N VAL A 340 17.24 -15.33 -4.03
CA VAL A 340 17.27 -14.06 -4.79
C VAL A 340 17.88 -12.97 -3.92
N VAL A 341 18.80 -12.20 -4.48
CA VAL A 341 19.61 -11.23 -3.73
C VAL A 341 19.39 -9.81 -4.24
N PHE A 342 19.07 -8.88 -3.34
CA PHE A 342 18.97 -7.46 -3.65
C PHE A 342 20.09 -6.73 -2.90
N VAL A 343 20.93 -6.01 -3.64
CA VAL A 343 21.99 -5.19 -3.04
C VAL A 343 21.67 -3.73 -3.25
N TYR A 344 21.55 -2.99 -2.14
CA TYR A 344 21.31 -1.56 -2.11
C TYR A 344 22.54 -0.84 -1.57
N ARG A 345 23.32 -0.25 -2.48
CA ARG A 345 24.48 0.57 -2.13
C ARG A 345 24.03 1.96 -1.72
N ILE A 346 24.41 2.42 -0.53
CA ILE A 346 24.03 3.74 -0.03
C ILE A 346 25.19 4.73 -0.19
N GLY A 347 24.95 5.77 -0.99
CA GLY A 347 25.91 6.83 -1.29
C GLY A 347 26.84 6.55 -2.47
N SER A 348 27.80 7.46 -2.66
CA SER A 348 28.54 7.64 -3.92
C SER A 348 29.97 7.06 -3.93
N PHE A 349 30.44 6.39 -2.88
CA PHE A 349 31.78 5.80 -2.89
C PHE A 349 31.76 4.41 -3.54
N THR A 350 32.65 4.18 -4.49
CA THR A 350 32.78 2.92 -5.24
C THR A 350 34.02 2.18 -4.77
N THR A 351 33.82 1.22 -3.87
CA THR A 351 34.82 0.18 -3.56
C THR A 351 34.15 -1.18 -3.72
N ASN A 352 34.92 -2.20 -4.11
CA ASN A 352 34.45 -3.58 -4.27
C ASN A 352 33.43 -3.85 -5.41
N ASP A 353 33.27 -2.96 -6.40
CA ASP A 353 32.38 -3.19 -7.56
C ASP A 353 32.69 -4.51 -8.30
N ALA A 354 33.96 -4.89 -8.39
CA ALA A 354 34.38 -6.17 -8.99
C ALA A 354 33.82 -7.39 -8.23
N THR A 355 33.72 -7.33 -6.90
CA THR A 355 33.14 -8.41 -6.09
C THR A 355 31.64 -8.53 -6.34
N PHE A 356 30.92 -7.41 -6.42
CA PHE A 356 29.50 -7.42 -6.74
C PHE A 356 29.23 -7.93 -8.16
N GLN A 357 30.05 -7.55 -9.15
CA GLN A 357 29.96 -8.09 -10.51
C GLN A 357 30.15 -9.61 -10.53
N GLN A 358 31.11 -10.14 -9.77
CA GLN A 358 31.31 -11.57 -9.66
C GLN A 358 30.14 -12.27 -8.93
N MET A 359 29.57 -11.66 -7.89
CA MET A 359 28.35 -12.17 -7.23
C MET A 359 27.16 -12.22 -8.20
N GLN A 360 26.95 -11.16 -9.00
CA GLN A 360 25.90 -11.11 -10.02
C GLN A 360 26.04 -12.20 -11.08
N SER A 361 27.28 -12.62 -11.39
CA SER A 361 27.51 -13.75 -12.31
C SER A 361 27.14 -15.12 -11.73
N SER A 362 27.02 -15.23 -10.40
CA SER A 362 26.79 -16.50 -9.69
C SER A 362 25.41 -16.62 -9.05
N LEU A 363 24.69 -15.52 -8.90
CA LEU A 363 23.42 -15.43 -8.19
C LEU A 363 22.36 -14.72 -9.01
N ASN A 364 21.10 -15.03 -8.73
CA ASN A 364 19.97 -14.22 -9.18
C ASN A 364 19.94 -12.92 -8.34
N MET A 365 20.66 -11.89 -8.80
CA MET A 365 20.97 -10.71 -8.00
C MET A 365 20.67 -9.38 -8.73
N SER A 366 20.06 -8.42 -8.03
CA SER A 366 20.00 -7.01 -8.43
C SER A 366 20.98 -6.15 -7.63
N TYR A 367 21.38 -5.02 -8.21
CA TYR A 367 22.28 -4.06 -7.59
C TYR A 367 21.82 -2.64 -7.93
N GLU A 368 21.55 -1.83 -6.91
CA GLU A 368 21.01 -0.47 -7.02
C GLU A 368 21.72 0.51 -6.08
N VAL A 369 21.66 1.79 -6.42
CA VAL A 369 22.25 2.88 -5.62
C VAL A 369 21.15 3.73 -4.98
N ILE A 370 21.27 3.93 -3.68
CA ILE A 370 20.40 4.77 -2.85
C ILE A 370 21.18 6.02 -2.44
N ASN A 371 20.65 7.19 -2.78
CA ASN A 371 21.29 8.48 -2.47
C ASN A 371 20.67 9.20 -1.25
N ASP A 372 19.46 8.79 -0.85
CA ASP A 372 18.67 9.38 0.24
C ASP A 372 17.56 8.38 0.66
N ASP A 373 16.87 8.68 1.75
CA ASP A 373 15.71 7.91 2.23
C ASP A 373 14.36 8.57 1.96
N LYS A 374 14.27 9.60 1.11
CA LYS A 374 12.97 10.18 0.77
C LYS A 374 12.13 9.11 0.09
N ASN A 375 10.91 8.90 0.58
CA ASN A 375 10.09 7.76 0.18
C ASN A 375 10.82 6.40 0.34
N PRO A 376 11.09 5.95 1.59
CA PRO A 376 11.98 4.82 1.87
C PRO A 376 11.61 3.52 1.15
N LEU A 377 10.30 3.22 1.02
CA LEU A 377 9.83 2.01 0.34
C LEU A 377 10.13 2.02 -1.17
N LEU A 378 10.14 3.20 -1.80
CA LEU A 378 10.49 3.31 -3.21
C LEU A 378 11.99 3.06 -3.45
N LYS A 379 12.84 3.26 -2.43
CA LYS A 379 14.30 3.01 -2.55
C LYS A 379 14.66 1.54 -2.68
N VAL A 380 13.70 0.64 -2.43
CA VAL A 380 13.84 -0.81 -2.61
C VAL A 380 12.84 -1.34 -3.65
N HIS A 381 12.56 -0.53 -4.68
CA HIS A 381 11.53 -0.84 -5.67
C HIS A 381 11.76 -2.17 -6.38
N SER A 382 13.01 -2.55 -6.69
CA SER A 382 13.30 -3.82 -7.37
C SER A 382 12.87 -5.05 -6.58
N TYR A 383 12.94 -4.98 -5.25
CA TYR A 383 12.39 -6.02 -4.39
C TYR A 383 10.87 -6.10 -4.54
N PHE A 384 10.18 -4.96 -4.54
CA PHE A 384 8.72 -4.92 -4.76
C PHE A 384 8.33 -5.37 -6.17
N ASP A 385 9.07 -4.95 -7.21
CA ASP A 385 8.92 -5.36 -8.60
C ASP A 385 8.96 -6.89 -8.69
N TYR A 386 10.01 -7.50 -8.12
CA TYR A 386 10.20 -8.93 -8.14
C TYR A 386 9.12 -9.70 -7.38
N ILE A 387 8.82 -9.31 -6.13
CA ILE A 387 7.83 -10.01 -5.30
C ILE A 387 6.43 -9.92 -5.92
N ALA A 388 6.04 -8.75 -6.42
CA ALA A 388 4.77 -8.57 -7.11
C ALA A 388 4.71 -9.41 -8.38
N TRP A 389 5.80 -9.45 -9.17
CA TRP A 389 5.85 -10.21 -10.41
C TRP A 389 5.77 -11.73 -10.17
N VAL A 390 6.49 -12.25 -9.17
CA VAL A 390 6.41 -13.66 -8.76
C VAL A 390 4.98 -14.03 -8.41
N ARG A 391 4.29 -13.20 -7.62
CA ARG A 391 2.88 -13.43 -7.31
C ARG A 391 2.01 -13.38 -8.56
N PHE A 392 2.18 -12.37 -9.40
CA PHE A 392 1.36 -12.17 -10.59
C PHE A 392 1.48 -13.33 -11.58
N VAL A 393 2.69 -13.89 -11.76
CA VAL A 393 2.90 -15.10 -12.56
C VAL A 393 2.26 -16.33 -11.90
N ALA A 394 2.41 -16.49 -10.58
CA ALA A 394 1.84 -17.63 -9.85
C ALA A 394 0.32 -17.71 -9.94
N VAL A 395 -0.37 -16.56 -9.99
CA VAL A 395 -1.82 -16.48 -10.17
C VAL A 395 -2.26 -16.45 -11.63
N ASN A 396 -1.39 -16.87 -12.56
CA ASN A 396 -1.64 -16.89 -14.01
C ASN A 396 -2.05 -15.52 -14.56
N LYS A 397 -1.51 -14.44 -14.01
CA LYS A 397 -1.79 -13.05 -14.40
C LYS A 397 -3.28 -12.70 -14.33
N LYS A 398 -4.02 -13.31 -13.42
CA LYS A 398 -5.43 -13.04 -13.16
C LYS A 398 -5.60 -12.12 -11.95
N PRO A 399 -6.74 -11.41 -11.84
CA PRO A 399 -7.10 -10.73 -10.60
C PRO A 399 -7.08 -11.66 -9.40
N VAL A 400 -6.68 -11.11 -8.25
CA VAL A 400 -6.73 -11.79 -6.95
C VAL A 400 -7.62 -11.00 -6.01
N TRP A 401 -8.13 -11.66 -4.98
CA TRP A 401 -9.03 -11.02 -4.03
C TRP A 401 -8.41 -10.95 -2.63
N ALA A 402 -8.55 -9.79 -1.99
CA ALA A 402 -8.21 -9.65 -0.58
C ALA A 402 -9.21 -10.40 0.31
N SER A 403 -8.71 -11.01 1.38
CA SER A 403 -9.54 -11.42 2.51
C SER A 403 -10.32 -10.22 3.06
N LEU A 404 -11.42 -10.49 3.76
CA LEU A 404 -12.25 -9.44 4.34
C LEU A 404 -11.44 -8.54 5.27
N TYR A 405 -11.58 -7.23 5.12
CA TYR A 405 -10.98 -6.23 6.00
C TYR A 405 -11.91 -5.03 6.14
N THR A 406 -11.70 -4.23 7.18
CA THR A 406 -12.48 -3.02 7.41
C THR A 406 -11.98 -1.87 6.55
N ASP A 407 -12.86 -1.27 5.76
CA ASP A 407 -12.52 -0.11 4.93
C ASP A 407 -12.11 1.09 5.80
N SER A 408 -11.00 1.71 5.42
CA SER A 408 -10.47 2.93 6.03
C SER A 408 -11.38 4.16 5.90
N ALA A 409 -12.30 4.18 4.92
CA ALA A 409 -13.26 5.26 4.73
C ALA A 409 -14.62 5.00 5.40
N GLY A 410 -14.77 3.87 6.11
CA GLY A 410 -15.96 3.60 6.92
C GLY A 410 -17.08 2.87 6.20
N LEU A 411 -16.84 2.29 5.01
CA LEU A 411 -17.80 1.44 4.31
C LEU A 411 -18.13 0.13 5.04
N GLY A 412 -17.47 -0.22 6.15
CA GLY A 412 -17.66 -1.50 6.82
C GLY A 412 -16.70 -2.56 6.30
N ASN A 413 -17.10 -3.84 6.32
CA ASN A 413 -16.25 -4.90 5.80
C ASN A 413 -16.31 -4.95 4.28
N VAL A 414 -15.14 -4.90 3.66
CA VAL A 414 -14.98 -5.00 2.21
C VAL A 414 -14.08 -6.18 1.86
N THR A 415 -14.27 -6.69 0.64
CA THR A 415 -13.25 -7.44 -0.08
C THR A 415 -12.87 -6.65 -1.32
N THR A 416 -11.68 -6.86 -1.86
CA THR A 416 -11.14 -6.03 -2.94
C THR A 416 -10.63 -6.93 -4.05
N SER A 417 -11.08 -6.70 -5.29
CA SER A 417 -10.45 -7.26 -6.49
C SER A 417 -9.20 -6.46 -6.80
N ILE A 418 -8.10 -7.15 -7.08
CA ILE A 418 -6.75 -6.58 -7.14
C ILE A 418 -6.08 -7.03 -8.42
N PHE A 419 -5.53 -6.07 -9.17
CA PHE A 419 -4.71 -6.34 -10.34
C PHE A 419 -3.47 -5.44 -10.40
N PRO A 420 -2.26 -5.98 -10.24
CA PRO A 420 -1.03 -5.20 -10.37
C PRO A 420 -0.77 -4.81 -11.83
N ALA A 421 -0.26 -3.60 -12.04
CA ALA A 421 0.15 -3.07 -13.34
C ALA A 421 1.67 -3.08 -13.45
N PHE A 422 2.20 -3.70 -14.51
CA PHE A 422 3.63 -3.77 -14.78
C PHE A 422 3.98 -3.11 -16.11
N ASP A 423 5.13 -2.47 -16.18
CA ASP A 423 5.65 -1.98 -17.46
C ASP A 423 6.31 -3.10 -18.28
N ALA A 424 6.83 -2.73 -19.46
CA ALA A 424 7.45 -3.68 -20.39
C ALA A 424 8.69 -4.38 -19.80
N ASN A 425 9.31 -3.79 -18.77
CA ASN A 425 10.49 -4.33 -18.09
C ASN A 425 10.12 -5.06 -16.78
N GLN A 426 8.83 -5.35 -16.57
CA GLN A 426 8.32 -6.00 -15.36
C GLN A 426 8.48 -5.15 -14.09
N GLN A 427 8.65 -3.83 -14.22
CA GLN A 427 8.63 -2.93 -13.06
C GLN A 427 7.18 -2.67 -12.64
N LEU A 428 6.91 -2.72 -11.34
CA LEU A 428 5.59 -2.47 -10.77
C LEU A 428 5.29 -0.98 -10.89
N ILE A 429 4.24 -0.65 -11.66
CA ILE A 429 3.72 0.72 -11.75
C ILE A 429 2.86 1.02 -10.52
N GLY A 430 2.08 0.02 -10.09
CA GLY A 430 1.13 0.14 -9.00
C GLY A 430 0.08 -0.97 -9.06
N VAL A 431 -0.97 -0.80 -8.26
CA VAL A 431 -2.02 -1.81 -8.08
C VAL A 431 -3.39 -1.16 -8.31
N ALA A 432 -4.14 -1.69 -9.27
CA ALA A 432 -5.52 -1.34 -9.52
C ALA A 432 -6.44 -2.14 -8.59
N CYS A 433 -7.47 -1.48 -8.08
CA CYS A 433 -8.40 -2.09 -7.13
C CYS A 433 -9.84 -1.60 -7.31
N ILE A 434 -10.78 -2.50 -7.01
CA ILE A 434 -12.18 -2.16 -6.82
C ILE A 434 -12.68 -2.88 -5.57
N ASP A 435 -13.23 -2.11 -4.63
CA ASP A 435 -13.85 -2.67 -3.43
C ASP A 435 -15.24 -3.20 -3.73
N VAL A 436 -15.58 -4.27 -3.02
CA VAL A 436 -16.89 -4.86 -2.97
C VAL A 436 -17.34 -4.90 -1.51
N LEU A 437 -18.50 -4.32 -1.23
CA LEU A 437 -19.07 -4.24 0.11
C LEU A 437 -19.55 -5.64 0.53
N ALA A 438 -18.74 -6.31 1.33
CA ALA A 438 -19.00 -7.68 1.73
C ALA A 438 -20.27 -7.78 2.60
N ASP A 439 -20.47 -6.83 3.52
CA ASP A 439 -21.66 -6.81 4.39
C ASP A 439 -22.97 -6.76 3.57
N GLY A 440 -22.98 -6.05 2.44
CA GLY A 440 -24.12 -5.99 1.52
C GLY A 440 -24.37 -7.30 0.79
N LEU A 441 -23.32 -7.91 0.23
CA LEU A 441 -23.42 -9.22 -0.42
C LEU A 441 -23.84 -10.31 0.57
N ILE A 442 -23.31 -10.28 1.79
CA ILE A 442 -23.63 -11.24 2.85
C ILE A 442 -25.11 -11.10 3.26
N ALA A 443 -25.62 -9.87 3.37
CA ALA A 443 -27.03 -9.64 3.68
C ALA A 443 -27.96 -10.15 2.57
N GLU A 444 -27.55 -10.07 1.30
CA GLU A 444 -28.37 -10.50 0.15
C GLU A 444 -28.28 -12.01 -0.11
N LEU A 445 -27.08 -12.60 -0.01
CA LEU A 445 -26.79 -13.94 -0.52
C LEU A 445 -26.39 -14.95 0.57
N GLY A 446 -26.16 -14.47 1.80
CA GLY A 446 -25.66 -15.25 2.92
C GLY A 446 -24.14 -15.41 2.93
N GLN A 447 -23.56 -15.38 4.14
CA GLN A 447 -22.11 -15.48 4.35
C GLN A 447 -21.44 -16.70 3.69
N PRO A 448 -21.98 -17.94 3.79
CA PRO A 448 -21.35 -19.10 3.19
C PRO A 448 -21.24 -19.01 1.66
N THR A 449 -22.22 -18.38 1.01
CA THR A 449 -22.24 -18.19 -0.45
C THR A 449 -21.13 -17.23 -0.87
N VAL A 450 -21.00 -16.10 -0.17
CA VAL A 450 -19.99 -15.08 -0.42
C VAL A 450 -18.58 -15.63 -0.18
N GLU A 451 -18.36 -16.27 0.96
CA GLU A 451 -17.07 -16.87 1.29
C GLU A 451 -16.66 -17.94 0.27
N LYS A 452 -17.60 -18.80 -0.15
CA LYS A 452 -17.36 -19.81 -1.18
C LYS A 452 -17.03 -19.21 -2.54
N ALA A 453 -17.65 -18.10 -2.92
CA ALA A 453 -17.35 -17.43 -4.20
C ALA A 453 -15.97 -16.76 -4.18
N ILE A 454 -15.62 -16.11 -3.07
CA ILE A 454 -14.30 -15.49 -2.88
C ILE A 454 -13.21 -16.56 -2.77
N SER A 455 -13.46 -17.68 -2.09
CA SER A 455 -12.45 -18.75 -1.90
C SER A 455 -12.02 -19.40 -3.21
N LYS A 456 -12.86 -19.39 -4.26
CA LYS A 456 -12.47 -19.86 -5.60
C LYS A 456 -11.43 -18.96 -6.27
N ARG A 457 -11.31 -17.71 -5.84
CA ARG A 457 -10.36 -16.70 -6.34
C ARG A 457 -9.17 -16.51 -5.38
N TYR A 458 -9.15 -17.25 -4.28
CA TYR A 458 -8.02 -17.29 -3.37
C TYR A 458 -6.87 -18.11 -3.98
N PHE A 459 -5.66 -17.59 -3.84
CA PHE A 459 -4.43 -18.29 -4.21
C PHE A 459 -3.55 -18.43 -2.98
N ASP A 460 -3.12 -19.66 -2.70
CA ASP A 460 -2.25 -19.98 -1.58
C ASP A 460 -0.86 -19.33 -1.74
N PRO A 461 -0.51 -18.37 -0.87
CA PRO A 461 0.79 -17.70 -0.89
C PRO A 461 2.00 -18.58 -0.62
N SER A 462 1.85 -19.88 -0.36
CA SER A 462 2.97 -20.81 -0.15
C SER A 462 3.47 -21.50 -1.43
N GLN A 463 2.71 -21.42 -2.53
CA GLN A 463 2.94 -22.25 -3.73
C GLN A 463 3.84 -21.61 -4.80
N GLN A 464 4.55 -20.50 -4.50
CA GLN A 464 5.39 -19.86 -5.51
C GLN A 464 6.81 -20.43 -5.60
N LYS A 465 7.36 -20.37 -6.81
CA LYS A 465 8.76 -20.71 -7.11
C LYS A 465 9.55 -19.44 -7.43
N PRO A 466 10.86 -19.40 -7.13
CA PRO A 466 11.70 -18.28 -7.53
C PRO A 466 11.70 -18.15 -9.06
N LEU A 467 11.66 -16.90 -9.53
CA LEU A 467 11.80 -16.55 -10.94
C LEU A 467 13.17 -15.88 -11.17
N PRO A 468 13.74 -15.96 -12.37
CA PRO A 468 14.87 -15.11 -12.73
C PRO A 468 14.48 -13.63 -12.60
N LEU A 469 15.36 -12.80 -12.05
CA LEU A 469 15.20 -11.36 -12.09
C LEU A 469 15.19 -10.90 -13.56
N ALA A 470 14.28 -9.99 -13.88
CA ALA A 470 14.38 -9.25 -15.13
C ALA A 470 15.72 -8.48 -15.14
N LEU A 471 16.33 -8.34 -16.32
CA LEU A 471 17.50 -7.49 -16.49
C LEU A 471 17.16 -6.08 -16.00
N THR A 472 17.75 -5.69 -14.88
CA THR A 472 17.62 -4.35 -14.34
C THR A 472 18.35 -3.39 -15.27
N LEU A 473 17.59 -2.62 -16.05
CA LEU A 473 18.13 -1.42 -16.68
C LEU A 473 18.47 -0.45 -15.54
N ALA A 474 19.75 -0.11 -15.39
CA ALA A 474 20.24 0.79 -14.36
C ALA A 474 19.39 2.07 -14.32
N ASN A 475 18.88 2.41 -13.13
CA ASN A 475 18.07 3.60 -12.84
C ASN A 475 17.07 3.96 -13.95
N ALA A 476 15.89 3.36 -13.91
CA ALA A 476 14.74 3.82 -14.69
C ALA A 476 14.20 5.17 -14.15
N THR A 477 15.07 6.16 -13.96
CA THR A 477 14.64 7.55 -13.89
C THR A 477 13.94 7.85 -15.21
N ILE A 478 12.71 8.34 -15.13
CA ILE A 478 11.94 8.74 -16.29
C ILE A 478 12.58 10.00 -16.86
N SER A 479 13.60 9.84 -17.70
CA SER A 479 14.27 10.96 -18.34
C SER A 479 13.45 11.42 -19.54
N CYS A 480 12.49 12.30 -19.29
CA CYS A 480 11.82 13.04 -20.35
C CYS A 480 12.56 14.35 -20.63
N ASP A 481 12.83 14.65 -21.90
CA ASP A 481 13.30 15.96 -22.35
C ASP A 481 12.14 16.98 -22.37
N PHE A 482 11.56 17.20 -21.18
CA PHE A 482 10.47 18.14 -20.98
C PHE A 482 10.90 19.16 -19.95
N HIS A 483 10.95 20.44 -20.35
CA HIS A 483 11.36 21.56 -19.51
C HIS A 483 10.17 22.40 -18.98
N GLY A 484 8.93 22.03 -19.31
CA GLY A 484 7.74 22.73 -18.84
C GLY A 484 7.48 22.55 -17.34
N SER A 485 6.52 23.34 -16.83
CA SER A 485 6.01 23.22 -15.46
C SER A 485 5.04 22.06 -15.36
N LEU A 486 5.23 21.18 -14.37
CA LEU A 486 4.31 20.09 -14.06
C LEU A 486 3.35 20.54 -12.96
N ALA A 487 2.05 20.51 -13.24
CA ALA A 487 1.01 20.83 -12.27
C ALA A 487 0.02 19.66 -12.07
N PRO A 488 0.48 18.52 -11.51
CA PRO A 488 -0.37 17.35 -11.32
C PRO A 488 -1.42 17.57 -10.22
N ILE A 489 -1.09 18.35 -9.19
CA ILE A 489 -1.94 18.59 -8.03
C ILE A 489 -2.53 19.99 -8.13
N CYS A 490 -3.84 20.12 -7.94
CA CYS A 490 -4.49 21.43 -7.95
C CYS A 490 -3.99 22.28 -6.79
N PRO A 491 -3.67 23.57 -6.98
CA PRO A 491 -3.11 24.42 -5.94
C PRO A 491 -4.04 24.50 -4.72
N ARG A 492 -3.45 24.73 -3.55
CA ARG A 492 -4.21 24.99 -2.34
C ARG A 492 -4.95 26.31 -2.53
N GLY A 493 -6.27 26.28 -2.55
CA GLY A 493 -7.08 27.49 -2.68
C GLY A 493 -7.09 28.32 -1.40
N ASP A 494 -7.14 29.65 -1.53
CA ASP A 494 -7.41 30.60 -0.44
C ASP A 494 -8.92 30.67 -0.16
N PHE A 495 -9.51 29.56 0.29
CA PHE A 495 -10.94 29.52 0.58
C PHE A 495 -11.19 29.37 2.08
N SER A 496 -12.09 30.21 2.59
CA SER A 496 -12.41 30.35 4.02
C SER A 496 -13.35 29.29 4.58
N THR A 497 -13.92 28.42 3.74
CA THR A 497 -14.93 27.44 4.18
C THR A 497 -14.26 26.24 4.83
N SER A 498 -14.55 26.01 6.11
CA SER A 498 -14.01 24.85 6.83
C SER A 498 -14.58 23.54 6.26
N MET A 499 -13.77 22.48 6.22
CA MET A 499 -14.20 21.15 5.77
C MET A 499 -15.36 20.58 6.58
N ARG A 500 -15.41 20.93 7.88
CA ARG A 500 -16.51 20.55 8.76
C ARG A 500 -17.86 21.11 8.31
N GLU A 501 -17.89 22.20 7.54
CA GLU A 501 -19.14 22.82 7.08
C GLU A 501 -19.79 22.07 5.91
N PHE A 502 -19.07 21.18 5.23
CA PHE A 502 -19.55 20.48 4.04
C PHE A 502 -19.38 18.96 4.07
N ILE A 503 -18.97 18.41 5.22
CA ILE A 503 -18.98 16.97 5.45
C ILE A 503 -20.37 16.54 5.89
N CYS A 504 -20.89 15.47 5.28
CA CYS A 504 -22.20 14.92 5.60
C CYS A 504 -22.19 14.36 7.03
N CYS A 505 -22.84 15.06 7.96
CA CYS A 505 -23.11 14.59 9.31
C CYS A 505 -24.60 14.78 9.63
N GLY A 506 -25.29 13.72 10.11
CA GLY A 506 -26.71 13.78 10.49
C GLY A 506 -27.41 12.43 10.67
N ALA A 507 -28.64 12.44 11.21
CA ALA A 507 -29.56 11.30 11.20
C ALA A 507 -30.14 11.10 9.79
N CYS A 508 -30.26 9.84 9.36
CA CYS A 508 -30.47 9.39 7.99
C CYS A 508 -31.36 10.29 7.11
N ALA A 509 -30.95 10.49 5.85
CA ALA A 509 -31.91 10.75 4.79
C ALA A 509 -32.85 9.54 4.71
N VAL A 510 -34.06 9.67 5.22
CA VAL A 510 -35.12 8.67 5.06
C VAL A 510 -35.37 8.48 3.56
N THR A 511 -34.87 7.37 3.02
CA THR A 511 -35.50 6.54 1.98
C THR A 511 -34.92 5.13 2.10
N ALA A 512 -35.31 4.42 3.16
CA ALA A 512 -35.09 2.98 3.30
C ALA A 512 -36.44 2.32 3.59
N SER A 513 -37.26 2.19 2.54
CA SER A 513 -38.22 1.09 2.40
C SER A 513 -38.55 0.94 0.92
N ALA A 514 -37.84 0.02 0.25
CA ALA A 514 -38.27 -0.78 -0.92
C ALA A 514 -37.07 -1.05 -1.84
N SER A 515 -36.56 -2.29 -1.79
CA SER A 515 -35.90 -3.07 -2.86
C SER A 515 -34.71 -2.44 -3.64
N PRO A 516 -33.88 -3.24 -4.34
CA PRO A 516 -32.75 -2.70 -5.11
C PRO A 516 -33.28 -1.79 -6.23
N PRO A 517 -32.71 -0.59 -6.46
CA PRO A 517 -33.21 0.29 -7.51
C PRO A 517 -32.73 -0.22 -8.88
N HIS A 518 -33.70 -0.64 -9.71
CA HIS A 518 -33.56 -0.55 -11.16
C HIS A 518 -33.31 0.91 -11.58
N PRO A 519 -32.66 1.15 -12.73
CA PRO A 519 -32.05 2.44 -13.02
C PRO A 519 -33.10 3.46 -13.48
N ALA A 520 -33.44 4.46 -12.65
CA ALA A 520 -34.01 5.71 -13.16
C ALA A 520 -33.89 6.91 -12.22
N LYS A 521 -33.37 8.00 -12.82
CA LYS A 521 -33.53 9.44 -12.52
C LYS A 521 -32.98 9.99 -11.20
N LYS A 522 -31.91 10.79 -11.37
CA LYS A 522 -31.33 11.82 -10.48
C LYS A 522 -32.27 12.29 -9.35
N LEU A 523 -32.00 11.84 -8.13
CA LEU A 523 -32.24 12.64 -6.92
C LEU A 523 -30.91 12.83 -6.19
N THR A 524 -30.18 13.87 -6.57
CA THR A 524 -28.99 14.34 -5.85
C THR A 524 -29.45 15.16 -4.64
N ARG A 525 -29.33 14.63 -3.41
CA ARG A 525 -29.36 15.48 -2.21
C ARG A 525 -27.99 16.16 -2.10
N LYS A 526 -27.96 17.48 -2.35
CA LYS A 526 -26.76 18.31 -2.18
C LYS A 526 -26.46 18.47 -0.69
N CYS A 527 -25.17 18.45 -0.34
CA CYS A 527 -24.70 18.83 0.99
C CYS A 527 -25.18 20.26 1.30
N HIS A 528 -26.05 20.43 2.30
CA HIS A 528 -26.46 21.76 2.77
C HIS A 528 -25.71 22.09 4.07
N LYS A 529 -25.39 23.38 4.22
CA LYS A 529 -24.75 23.96 5.39
C LYS A 529 -25.46 23.50 6.67
N ALA A 530 -24.71 22.97 7.64
CA ALA A 530 -25.26 22.71 8.96
C ALA A 530 -25.86 24.01 9.53
N PRO A 531 -27.08 23.98 10.12
CA PRO A 531 -27.67 25.19 10.67
C PRO A 531 -26.86 25.66 11.88
N ALA A 532 -26.43 26.91 11.85
CA ALA A 532 -25.88 27.60 13.01
C ALA A 532 -27.01 27.80 14.01
N THR A 533 -27.01 27.04 15.11
CA THR A 533 -27.91 27.30 16.23
C THR A 533 -27.35 28.48 17.02
N GLY A 534 -27.88 29.67 16.74
CA GLY A 534 -27.79 30.81 17.63
C GLY A 534 -29.01 30.83 18.55
N SER A 535 -28.77 30.91 19.87
CA SER A 535 -29.65 31.58 20.80
C SER A 535 -28.81 32.09 21.97
N ASP A 536 -28.80 33.42 22.12
CA ASP A 536 -28.26 34.20 23.22
C ASP A 536 -28.99 33.96 24.57
N ASN A 537 -28.35 34.47 25.63
CA ASN A 537 -28.77 34.70 27.02
C ASN A 537 -28.65 33.52 28.00
N ASP A 538 -27.54 33.43 28.76
CA ASP A 538 -27.34 34.19 30.01
C ASP A 538 -25.96 33.85 30.63
N GLN A 539 -25.22 34.89 31.08
CA GLN A 539 -24.00 34.82 31.90
C GLN A 539 -24.35 35.04 33.39
N PRO A 540 -23.43 34.87 34.37
CA PRO A 540 -22.14 34.17 34.40
C PRO A 540 -21.95 33.28 35.66
N GLN A 541 -21.06 32.28 35.61
CA GLN A 541 -20.29 31.87 36.80
C GLN A 541 -18.85 31.56 36.41
N GLU A 542 -17.93 32.16 37.16
CA GLU A 542 -16.47 32.03 37.07
C GLU A 542 -16.00 30.58 37.22
N PRO A 543 -14.94 30.16 36.50
CA PRO A 543 -14.20 28.96 36.82
C PRO A 543 -13.02 29.29 37.73
N ASP A 544 -12.99 28.61 38.87
CA ASP A 544 -11.91 28.64 39.82
C ASP A 544 -10.89 27.53 39.46
N TRP A 545 -9.61 27.88 39.58
CA TRP A 545 -8.39 27.04 39.61
C TRP A 545 -7.50 26.91 38.37
N VAL A 546 -6.38 27.60 38.55
CA VAL A 546 -5.10 27.74 37.84
C VAL A 546 -4.20 26.51 38.04
N VAL A 547 -3.74 25.88 36.94
CA VAL A 547 -2.33 25.58 36.49
C VAL A 547 -1.38 24.81 37.48
N PRO A 548 -0.26 24.13 37.11
CA PRO A 548 0.43 23.97 35.80
C PRO A 548 0.93 22.57 35.39
N MET A 549 1.29 22.54 34.10
CA MET A 549 2.41 21.83 33.47
C MET A 549 3.65 21.54 34.36
N ARG A 550 4.28 20.38 34.15
CA ARG A 550 5.71 20.17 34.42
C ARG A 550 6.43 19.72 33.15
N SER A 551 7.40 20.54 32.73
CA SER A 551 8.56 20.19 31.91
C SER A 551 9.79 19.98 32.82
N PRO A 552 10.91 19.44 32.30
CA PRO A 552 11.79 18.54 33.04
C PRO A 552 12.95 19.25 33.76
N GLN A 553 13.45 18.64 34.83
CA GLN A 553 14.74 18.98 35.41
C GLN A 553 15.75 17.85 35.16
N LYS A 554 16.88 18.26 34.57
CA LYS A 554 18.21 17.67 34.74
C LYS A 554 18.57 17.69 36.23
N GLU A 555 19.27 16.67 36.72
CA GLU A 555 20.59 16.89 37.34
C GLU A 555 21.39 15.59 37.52
N ASN A 556 22.69 15.80 37.54
CA ASN A 556 23.78 14.85 37.49
C ASN A 556 23.87 13.92 38.72
N LEU A 557 24.29 12.67 38.45
CA LEU A 557 25.45 12.03 39.07
C LEU A 557 25.93 10.88 38.18
#